data_AF-A0A852TJM3-F1
#
_entry.id   AF-A0A852TJM3-F1
#
_cell.length_a   1.000
_cell.length_b   1.000
_cell.length_c   1.000
_cell.angle_alpha   90.00
_cell.angle_beta   90.00
_cell.angle_gamma   90.00
#
_symmetry.space_group_name_H-M   'P 1'
#
loop_
_entity.id
_entity.type
_entity.pdbx_description
1 polymer ?
#
loop_
_entity_poly.entity_id
_entity_poly.type
_entity_poly.pdbx_seq_one_letter_code
_entity_poly.pdbx_strand_id
1 'polypeptide(L)'
;MRRVTVKHYFKNEIDHEWPNIGVFFEERGIVIQVDEYGLVELFEAKMMEGSDDVVLVKEGAEDLSSDNPEFVVNLIIGEAK
;
A
#
# COMPACT_ATOMS: atom_id res chain seq x y z
N MET A 1 -1.41 -12.03 -3.36
CA MET A 1 -1.06 -11.32 -2.10
C MET A 1 0.38 -11.62 -1.76
N ARG A 2 1.23 -10.61 -1.59
CA ARG A 2 2.64 -10.81 -1.18
C ARG A 2 3.15 -9.64 -0.35
N ARG A 3 4.17 -9.89 0.46
CA ARG A 3 4.90 -8.84 1.18
C ARG A 3 5.72 -8.01 0.19
N VAL A 4 5.68 -6.69 0.35
CA VAL A 4 6.38 -5.74 -0.50
C VAL A 4 6.98 -4.60 0.35
N THR A 5 7.96 -3.92 -0.22
CA THR A 5 8.38 -2.59 0.18
C THR A 5 7.50 -1.58 -0.53
N VAL A 6 6.96 -0.62 0.21
CA VAL A 6 6.12 0.46 -0.30
C VAL A 6 6.93 1.73 -0.35
N LYS A 7 6.95 2.38 -1.51
CA LYS A 7 7.54 3.69 -1.68
C LYS A 7 6.51 4.67 -2.22
N HIS A 8 6.62 5.91 -1.78
CA HIS A 8 5.74 6.99 -2.20
C HIS A 8 6.46 7.88 -3.19
N TYR A 9 5.72 8.41 -4.16
CA TYR A 9 6.20 9.53 -4.94
C TYR A 9 6.06 10.83 -4.14
N PHE A 10 7.11 11.63 -4.12
CA PHE A 10 7.14 12.95 -3.52
C PHE A 10 7.89 13.92 -4.44
N LYS A 11 7.24 15.01 -4.88
CA LYS A 11 7.80 15.97 -5.84
C LYS A 11 8.34 15.33 -7.13
N ASN A 12 7.62 14.34 -7.67
CA ASN A 12 8.01 13.52 -8.83
C ASN A 12 9.27 12.64 -8.64
N GLU A 13 9.79 12.52 -7.42
CA GLU A 13 10.87 11.59 -7.10
C GLU A 13 10.33 10.46 -6.21
N ILE A 14 11.01 9.31 -6.22
CA ILE A 14 10.69 8.23 -5.29
C ILE A 14 11.29 8.61 -3.95
N ASP A 15 10.47 8.64 -2.89
CA ASP A 15 10.99 8.80 -1.54
C ASP A 15 11.82 7.57 -1.17
N HIS A 16 13.11 7.80 -0.94
CA HIS A 16 14.07 6.77 -0.55
C HIS A 16 14.30 6.72 0.96
N GLU A 17 13.84 7.72 1.70
CA GLU A 17 14.11 7.86 3.13
C GLU A 17 13.16 7.01 3.98
N TRP A 18 11.91 6.81 3.52
CA TRP A 18 10.86 6.17 4.32
C TRP A 18 10.18 5.00 3.60
N PRO A 19 10.91 3.89 3.31
CA PRO A 19 10.29 2.70 2.74
C PRO A 19 9.48 1.96 3.82
N ASN A 20 8.15 1.91 3.63
CA ASN A 20 7.26 1.13 4.49
C ASN A 20 7.21 -0.33 4.05
N ILE A 21 6.78 -1.23 4.94
CA ILE A 21 6.53 -2.62 4.60
C ILE A 21 5.02 -2.81 4.52
N GLY A 22 4.58 -3.46 3.44
CA GLY A 22 3.17 -3.70 3.19
C GLY A 22 2.87 -5.06 2.60
N VAL A 23 1.58 -5.27 2.37
CA VAL A 23 1.03 -6.44 1.69
C VAL A 23 0.34 -5.96 0.42
N PHE A 24 0.79 -6.43 -0.73
CA PHE A 24 0.25 -6.06 -2.03
C PHE A 24 -0.74 -7.12 -2.56
N PHE A 25 -1.92 -6.66 -2.96
CA PHE A 25 -2.99 -7.42 -3.58
C PHE A 25 -2.98 -7.13 -5.08
N GLU A 26 -2.10 -7.83 -5.80
CA GLU A 26 -1.87 -7.64 -7.25
C GLU A 26 -3.14 -7.61 -8.09
N GLU A 27 -4.08 -8.54 -7.84
CA GLU A 27 -5.36 -8.63 -8.57
C GLU A 27 -6.23 -7.37 -8.41
N ARG A 28 -6.06 -6.64 -7.31
CA ARG A 28 -6.82 -5.43 -6.99
C ARG A 28 -6.02 -4.14 -7.19
N GLY A 29 -4.70 -4.23 -7.39
CA GLY A 29 -3.82 -3.06 -7.46
C GLY A 29 -3.75 -2.26 -6.15
N ILE A 30 -3.96 -2.90 -5.01
CA ILE A 30 -4.02 -2.25 -3.68
C ILE A 30 -2.85 -2.74 -2.82
N VAL A 31 -2.20 -1.83 -2.11
CA VAL A 31 -1.27 -2.16 -1.02
C VAL A 31 -1.85 -1.74 0.31
N ILE A 32 -1.69 -2.59 1.31
CA ILE A 32 -1.93 -2.28 2.71
C ILE A 32 -0.58 -2.11 3.37
N GLN A 33 -0.31 -0.97 3.96
CA GLN A 33 0.93 -0.71 4.69
C GLN A 33 0.62 -0.38 6.15
N VAL A 34 1.65 -0.47 6.99
CA VAL A 34 1.63 0.11 8.33
C VAL A 34 2.69 1.19 8.37
N ASP A 35 2.31 2.39 8.77
CA ASP A 35 3.23 3.51 8.91
C ASP A 35 4.13 3.38 10.16
N GLU A 36 5.01 4.35 10.37
CA GLU A 36 5.91 4.40 11.52
C GLU A 36 5.21 4.57 12.88
N TYR A 37 3.95 5.01 12.89
CA TYR A 37 3.12 5.20 14.07
C TYR A 37 2.19 3.99 14.35
N GLY A 38 2.19 2.98 13.48
CA GLY A 38 1.34 1.80 13.61
C GLY A 38 -0.06 1.96 13.02
N LEU A 39 -0.31 3.00 12.22
CA LEU A 39 -1.55 3.19 11.49
C LEU A 39 -1.59 2.33 10.24
N VAL A 40 -2.74 1.71 9.99
CA VAL A 40 -2.97 0.89 8.80
C VAL A 40 -3.51 1.81 7.70
N GLU A 41 -2.81 1.85 6.57
CA GLU A 41 -3.18 2.67 5.43
C GLU A 41 -3.34 1.80 4.19
N LEU A 42 -4.28 2.18 3.32
CA LEU A 42 -4.61 1.44 2.10
C LEU A 42 -4.51 2.37 0.90
N PHE A 43 -3.66 2.01 -0.07
CA PHE A 43 -3.45 2.82 -1.25
C PHE A 43 -3.56 1.99 -2.53
N GLU A 44 -4.00 2.64 -3.61
CA GLU A 44 -3.68 2.14 -4.95
C GLU A 44 -2.17 2.15 -5.16
N ALA A 45 -1.63 1.05 -5.66
CA ALA A 45 -0.19 0.93 -5.90
C ALA A 45 0.10 0.11 -7.17
N LYS A 46 1.27 0.34 -7.74
CA LYS A 46 1.79 -0.42 -8.89
C LYS A 46 3.16 -0.97 -8.58
N MET A 47 3.48 -2.13 -9.15
CA MET A 47 4.84 -2.65 -9.11
C MET A 47 5.82 -1.67 -9.73
N MET A 48 6.95 -1.47 -9.07
CA MET A 48 8.08 -0.77 -9.66
C MET A 48 8.67 -1.61 -10.79
N GLU A 49 8.89 -1.00 -11.95
CA GLU A 49 9.51 -1.69 -13.08
C GLU A 49 10.92 -2.19 -12.69
N GLY A 50 11.20 -3.46 -12.97
CA GLY A 50 12.48 -4.10 -12.64
C GLY A 50 12.67 -4.53 -11.18
N SER A 51 11.63 -4.43 -10.34
CA SER A 51 11.63 -4.99 -8.97
C SER A 51 10.48 -5.97 -8.78
N ASP A 52 10.77 -7.07 -8.09
CA ASP A 52 9.79 -8.09 -7.73
C ASP A 52 9.11 -7.82 -6.39
N ASP A 53 9.59 -6.87 -5.61
CA ASP A 53 9.18 -6.69 -4.20
C ASP A 53 8.92 -5.23 -3.83
N VAL A 54 9.01 -4.29 -4.77
CA VAL A 54 8.73 -2.86 -4.53
C VAL A 54 7.46 -2.43 -5.25
N VAL A 55 6.57 -1.77 -4.52
CA VAL A 55 5.40 -1.07 -5.08
C VAL A 55 5.52 0.42 -4.87
N LEU A 56 4.89 1.17 -5.78
CA LEU A 56 4.88 2.62 -5.82
C LEU A 56 3.46 3.12 -5.61
N VAL A 57 3.30 3.99 -4.63
CA VAL A 57 2.10 4.78 -4.36
C VAL A 57 2.30 6.16 -4.98
N LYS A 58 1.28 6.65 -5.70
CA LYS A 58 1.34 7.96 -6.36
C LYS A 58 1.33 9.09 -5.33
N GLU A 59 1.92 10.21 -5.71
CA GLU A 59 1.87 11.45 -4.94
C GLU A 59 0.42 11.89 -4.77
N GLY A 60 0.02 12.16 -3.53
CA GLY A 60 -1.36 12.55 -3.18
C GLY A 60 -2.39 11.42 -3.31
N ALA A 61 -1.97 10.15 -3.30
CA ALA A 61 -2.91 9.04 -3.23
C ALA A 61 -3.78 9.14 -1.98
N GLU A 62 -5.09 8.94 -2.15
CA GLU A 62 -6.04 8.92 -1.05
C GLU A 62 -5.90 7.60 -0.27
N ASP A 63 -5.93 7.71 1.06
CA ASP A 63 -6.04 6.53 1.92
C ASP A 63 -7.47 5.99 1.86
N LEU A 64 -7.62 4.80 1.31
CA LEU A 64 -8.88 4.11 1.13
C LEU A 64 -9.43 3.50 2.43
N SER A 65 -8.65 3.54 3.52
CA SER A 65 -9.05 3.02 4.83
C SER A 65 -10.29 3.73 5.38
N SER A 66 -10.40 5.04 5.14
CA SER A 66 -11.51 5.88 5.60
C SER A 66 -12.82 5.66 4.86
N ASP A 67 -12.75 5.26 3.58
CA ASP A 67 -13.95 5.13 2.73
C ASP A 67 -14.65 3.78 2.90
N ASN A 68 -13.93 2.75 3.36
CA ASN A 68 -14.49 1.43 3.63
C ASN A 68 -13.84 0.76 4.85
N PRO A 69 -14.14 1.22 6.08
CA PRO A 69 -13.65 0.58 7.30
C PRO A 69 -14.07 -0.89 7.39
N GLU A 70 -15.23 -1.25 6.85
CA GLU A 70 -15.69 -2.65 6.76
C GLU A 70 -14.80 -3.49 5.83
N PHE A 71 -14.27 -2.91 4.76
CA PHE A 71 -13.32 -3.60 3.88
C PHE A 71 -12.00 -3.89 4.58
N VAL A 72 -11.47 -2.93 5.36
CA VAL A 72 -10.26 -3.11 6.17
C VAL A 72 -10.46 -4.22 7.19
N VAL A 73 -11.59 -4.22 7.90
CA VAL A 73 -11.94 -5.28 8.85
C VAL A 73 -12.05 -6.63 8.14
N ASN A 74 -12.76 -6.70 7.00
CA ASN A 74 -12.93 -7.92 6.21
C ASN A 74 -11.61 -8.48 5.67
N LEU A 75 -10.67 -7.60 5.33
CA LEU A 75 -9.30 -7.96 4.95
C LEU A 75 -8.53 -8.59 6.12
N ILE A 76 -8.63 -8.02 7.32
CA ILE A 76 -7.94 -8.50 8.53
C ILE A 76 -8.48 -9.86 8.98
N ILE A 77 -9.80 -10.04 8.97
CA ILE A 77 -10.44 -11.30 9.42
C ILE A 77 -10.40 -12.41 8.35
N GLY A 78 -9.88 -12.12 7.15
CA GLY A 78 -9.76 -13.09 6.06
C GLY A 78 -11.06 -13.40 5.33
N GLU A 79 -12.08 -12.54 5.46
CA GLU A 79 -13.40 -12.71 4.86
C GLU A 79 -13.65 -11.81 3.64
N ALA A 80 -12.66 -11.00 3.22
CA ALA A 80 -12.74 -10.21 1.99
C ALA A 80 -12.85 -11.14 0.76
N LYS A 81 -14.09 -11.37 0.31
CA LYS A 81 -14.41 -12.09 -0.94
C LYS A 81 -14.29 -11.18 -2.17
#